data_AF-A0A3L7XHN8-F1
#
_entry.id   AF-A0A3L7XHN8-F1
#
_cell.length_a   1.000
_cell.length_b   1.000
_cell.length_c   1.000
_cell.angle_alpha   90.00
_cell.angle_beta   90.00
_cell.angle_gamma   90.00
#
_symmetry.space_group_name_H-M   'P 1'
#
loop_
_entity.id
_entity.type
_entity.pdbx_description
1 polymer ?
#
loop_
_entity_poly.entity_id
_entity_poly.type
_entity_poly.pdbx_seq_one_letter_code
_entity_poly.pdbx_strand_id
1 'polypeptide(L)'
;MKVFRLVPLVAGLAAGIVTVLYVAIMVRQGHSPDPVSVAIITATFASSSAAFFASATVPPSPSRIILLTWGSTVALFWTVLLNTLTPLWLPIAVLGWIATVRVTRAYARDNEGENAWPLVGGTWAIGVAVLGIAVFGSVAVGRSPESGSGQGIATPR
;
A
#
# COMPACT_ATOMS: atom_id res chain seq x y z
N MET A 1 6.56 -26.68 -6.31
CA MET A 1 5.83 -25.50 -6.85
C MET A 1 4.64 -25.01 -6.00
N LYS A 2 3.87 -25.87 -5.31
CA LYS A 2 2.64 -25.44 -4.57
C LYS A 2 2.87 -24.41 -3.44
N VAL A 3 3.96 -24.55 -2.67
CA VAL A 3 4.25 -23.64 -1.53
C VAL A 3 4.55 -22.20 -1.95
N PHE A 4 5.10 -21.98 -3.16
CA PHE A 4 5.44 -20.64 -3.67
C PHE A 4 4.21 -19.78 -4.03
N ARG A 5 3.03 -20.38 -4.16
CA ARG A 5 1.78 -19.66 -4.48
C ARG A 5 0.90 -19.39 -3.25
N LEU A 6 1.07 -20.19 -2.20
CA LEU A 6 0.28 -20.09 -0.97
C LEU A 6 0.59 -18.81 -0.19
N VAL A 7 1.87 -18.44 -0.05
CA VAL A 7 2.25 -17.26 0.75
C VAL A 7 1.65 -15.96 0.20
N PRO A 8 1.76 -15.64 -1.10
CA PRO A 8 1.12 -14.45 -1.65
C PRO A 8 -0.41 -14.50 -1.54
N LEU A 9 -1.03 -15.68 -1.72
CA LEU A 9 -2.48 -15.82 -1.60
C LEU A 9 -2.98 -15.52 -0.19
N VAL A 10 -2.28 -16.04 0.84
CA VAL A 10 -2.60 -15.76 2.25
C VAL A 10 -2.42 -14.27 2.56
N ALA A 11 -1.33 -13.65 2.09
CA ALA A 11 -1.11 -12.22 2.26
C ALA A 11 -2.20 -11.38 1.57
N GLY A 12 -2.63 -11.76 0.37
CA GLY A 12 -3.71 -11.09 -0.37
C GLY A 12 -5.07 -11.19 0.33
N LEU A 13 -5.42 -12.37 0.84
CA LEU A 13 -6.64 -12.59 1.64
C LEU A 13 -6.61 -11.77 2.93
N ALA A 14 -5.51 -11.80 3.67
CA ALA A 14 -5.35 -11.03 4.89
C ALA A 14 -5.46 -9.51 4.61
N ALA A 15 -4.81 -9.00 3.56
CA ALA A 15 -4.94 -7.61 3.12
C ALA A 15 -6.39 -7.26 2.77
N GLY A 16 -7.11 -8.14 2.07
CA GLY A 16 -8.53 -7.94 1.76
C GLY A 16 -9.40 -7.84 3.00
N ILE A 17 -9.21 -8.74 3.98
CA ILE A 17 -9.95 -8.73 5.24
C ILE A 17 -9.69 -7.44 6.02
N VAL A 18 -8.41 -7.04 6.14
CA VAL A 18 -8.04 -5.81 6.85
C VAL A 18 -8.63 -4.58 6.15
N THR A 19 -8.70 -4.58 4.82
CA THR A 19 -9.35 -3.51 4.04
C THR A 19 -10.83 -3.39 4.41
N VAL A 20 -11.58 -4.50 4.42
CA VAL A 20 -13.00 -4.51 4.78
C VAL A 20 -13.22 -4.05 6.21
N LEU A 21 -12.39 -4.53 7.15
CA LEU A 21 -12.46 -4.13 8.55
C LEU A 21 -12.24 -2.62 8.73
N TYR A 22 -11.24 -2.06 8.03
CA TYR A 22 -10.96 -0.62 8.08
C TYR A 22 -12.17 0.21 7.61
N VAL A 23 -12.74 -0.14 6.45
CA VAL A 23 -13.91 0.56 5.92
C VAL A 23 -15.08 0.46 6.88
N ALA A 24 -15.35 -0.73 7.43
CA ALA A 24 -16.42 -0.93 8.40
C ALA A 24 -16.24 -0.12 9.69
N ILE A 25 -15.01 -0.01 10.20
CA ILE A 25 -14.69 0.81 11.38
C ILE A 25 -14.91 2.29 11.06
N MET A 26 -14.41 2.79 9.93
CA MET A 26 -14.59 4.18 9.51
C MET A 26 -16.07 4.55 9.34
N VAL A 27 -16.86 3.67 8.71
CA VAL A 27 -18.32 3.88 8.56
C VAL A 27 -19.03 3.88 9.91
N ARG A 28 -18.67 2.98 10.83
CA ARG A 28 -19.31 2.89 12.17
C ARG A 28 -18.93 4.02 13.10
N GLN A 29 -17.70 4.53 13.01
CA GLN A 29 -17.21 5.55 13.93
C GLN A 29 -17.86 6.92 13.71
N GLY A 30 -18.61 7.13 12.62
CA GLY A 30 -19.46 8.32 12.42
C GLY A 30 -18.71 9.66 12.41
N HIS A 31 -17.38 9.65 12.57
CA HIS A 31 -16.51 10.76 12.25
C HIS A 31 -16.69 10.93 10.76
N SER A 32 -17.13 12.08 10.26
CA SER A 32 -17.16 12.37 8.83
C SER A 32 -15.72 12.45 8.35
N PRO A 33 -15.04 11.35 7.95
CA PRO A 33 -13.69 11.48 7.49
C PRO A 33 -13.83 12.08 6.10
N ASP A 34 -12.93 12.96 5.69
CA ASP A 34 -12.92 13.46 4.32
C ASP A 34 -13.10 12.25 3.35
N PRO A 35 -14.19 12.19 2.55
CA PRO A 35 -14.50 11.04 1.71
C PRO A 35 -13.36 10.70 0.74
N VAL A 36 -12.62 11.72 0.32
CA VAL A 36 -11.45 11.60 -0.54
C VAL A 36 -10.35 10.82 0.18
N SER A 37 -10.04 11.17 1.42
CA SER A 37 -9.07 10.45 2.26
C SER A 37 -9.47 8.98 2.47
N VAL A 38 -10.75 8.68 2.76
CA VAL A 38 -11.22 7.29 2.90
C VAL A 38 -11.06 6.51 1.60
N ALA A 39 -11.40 7.12 0.48
CA ALA A 39 -11.28 6.51 -0.84
C ALA A 39 -9.81 6.20 -1.20
N ILE A 40 -8.89 7.15 -0.96
CA ILE A 40 -7.45 6.96 -1.20
C ILE A 40 -6.90 5.82 -0.35
N ILE A 41 -7.21 5.80 0.95
CA ILE A 41 -6.74 4.74 1.84
C ILE A 41 -7.28 3.38 1.41
N THR A 42 -8.58 3.29 1.14
CA THR A 42 -9.22 2.06 0.67
C THR A 42 -8.63 1.58 -0.66
N ALA A 43 -8.38 2.49 -1.60
CA ALA A 43 -7.77 2.17 -2.89
C ALA A 43 -6.34 1.64 -2.74
N THR A 44 -5.52 2.28 -1.88
CA THR A 44 -4.16 1.77 -1.62
C THR A 44 -4.19 0.40 -0.96
N PHE A 45 -5.08 0.17 0.01
CA PHE A 45 -5.25 -1.15 0.64
C PHE A 45 -5.68 -2.23 -0.36
N ALA A 46 -6.71 -1.93 -1.17
CA ALA A 46 -7.17 -2.82 -2.22
C ALA A 46 -6.06 -3.14 -3.24
N SER A 47 -5.22 -2.15 -3.56
CA SER A 47 -4.07 -2.35 -4.47
C SER A 47 -3.05 -3.35 -3.92
N SER A 48 -2.81 -3.36 -2.60
CA SER A 48 -1.92 -4.35 -1.97
C SER A 48 -2.50 -5.76 -2.10
N SER A 49 -3.79 -5.92 -1.79
CA SER A 49 -4.49 -7.20 -1.92
C SER A 49 -4.48 -7.71 -3.37
N ALA A 50 -4.81 -6.85 -4.32
CA ALA A 50 -4.79 -7.16 -5.75
C ALA A 50 -3.39 -7.57 -6.23
N ALA A 51 -2.34 -6.86 -5.81
CA ALA A 51 -0.97 -7.18 -6.20
C ALA A 51 -0.54 -8.55 -5.68
N PHE A 52 -0.91 -8.91 -4.44
CA PHE A 52 -0.65 -10.23 -3.90
C PHE A 52 -1.40 -11.33 -4.64
N PHE A 53 -2.70 -11.15 -4.95
CA PHE A 53 -3.45 -12.12 -5.74
C PHE A 53 -2.91 -12.30 -7.16
N ALA A 54 -2.60 -11.19 -7.84
CA ALA A 54 -1.98 -11.23 -9.16
C ALA A 54 -0.64 -11.97 -9.12
N SER A 55 0.18 -11.72 -8.09
CA SER A 55 1.47 -12.42 -7.95
C SER A 55 1.33 -13.93 -7.65
N ALA A 56 0.19 -14.38 -7.16
CA ALA A 56 -0.06 -15.80 -6.88
C ALA A 56 -0.31 -16.61 -8.17
N THR A 57 -0.82 -15.95 -9.21
CA THR A 57 -1.16 -16.58 -10.51
C THR A 57 -0.02 -16.49 -11.52
N VAL A 58 0.88 -15.52 -11.38
CA VAL A 58 2.00 -15.28 -12.32
C VAL A 58 3.18 -16.23 -12.02
N PRO A 59 3.86 -16.81 -13.04
CA PRO A 59 5.10 -17.57 -12.86
C PRO A 59 6.26 -16.67 -12.40
N PRO A 60 7.40 -17.23 -11.93
CA PRO A 60 8.59 -16.43 -11.58
C PRO A 60 9.01 -15.53 -12.76
N SER A 61 8.95 -14.21 -12.55
CA SER A 61 9.24 -13.20 -13.58
C SER A 61 9.52 -11.84 -12.91
N PRO A 62 10.08 -10.85 -13.64
CA PRO A 62 10.28 -9.50 -13.13
C PRO A 62 8.97 -8.88 -12.65
N SER A 63 7.88 -9.05 -13.39
CA SER A 63 6.55 -8.54 -13.03
C SER A 63 6.06 -9.11 -11.69
N ARG A 64 6.34 -10.40 -11.42
CA ARG A 64 5.97 -11.03 -10.15
C ARG A 64 6.73 -10.42 -8.97
N ILE A 65 8.02 -10.10 -9.16
CA ILE A 65 8.85 -9.42 -8.15
C ILE A 65 8.29 -8.02 -7.86
N ILE A 66 7.95 -7.27 -8.91
CA ILE A 66 7.38 -5.91 -8.79
C ILE A 66 6.06 -5.96 -8.02
N LEU A 67 5.14 -6.86 -8.38
CA LEU A 67 3.84 -7.01 -7.69
C LEU A 67 4.00 -7.35 -6.21
N LEU A 68 4.87 -8.31 -5.88
CA LEU A 68 5.13 -8.69 -4.48
C LEU A 68 5.77 -7.56 -3.69
N THR A 69 6.73 -6.85 -4.31
CA THR A 69 7.41 -5.72 -3.68
C THR A 69 6.42 -4.57 -3.44
N TRP A 70 5.58 -4.24 -4.41
CA TRP A 70 4.52 -3.23 -4.27
C TRP A 70 3.55 -3.60 -3.13
N GLY A 71 2.98 -4.81 -3.16
CA GLY A 71 2.03 -5.27 -2.14
C GLY A 71 2.61 -5.22 -0.73
N SER A 72 3.88 -5.61 -0.57
CA SER A 72 4.62 -5.58 0.70
C SER A 72 4.95 -4.17 1.16
N THR A 73 5.28 -3.27 0.22
CA THR A 73 5.60 -1.86 0.50
C THR A 73 4.37 -1.13 1.02
N VAL A 74 3.22 -1.32 0.39
CA VAL A 74 1.95 -0.74 0.84
C VAL A 74 1.60 -1.23 2.24
N ALA A 75 1.68 -2.54 2.49
CA ALA A 75 1.39 -3.12 3.80
C ALA A 75 2.32 -2.57 4.89
N LEU A 76 3.63 -2.46 4.60
CA LEU A 76 4.60 -1.91 5.54
C LEU A 76 4.38 -0.42 5.80
N PHE A 77 4.15 0.37 4.75
CA PHE A 77 3.89 1.80 4.85
C PHE A 77 2.71 2.09 5.79
N TRP A 78 1.61 1.36 5.62
CA TRP A 78 0.43 1.52 6.46
C TRP A 78 0.57 0.93 7.86
N THR A 79 1.43 -0.07 8.05
CA THR A 79 1.86 -0.51 9.38
C THR A 79 2.50 0.65 10.14
N VAL A 80 3.37 1.43 9.49
CA VAL A 80 4.06 2.57 10.14
C VAL A 80 3.12 3.75 10.35
N LEU A 81 2.22 4.02 9.40
CA LEU A 81 1.38 5.22 9.41
C LEU A 81 0.12 5.10 10.29
N LEU A 82 -0.55 3.94 10.31
CA LEU A 82 -1.77 3.73 11.09
C LEU A 82 -1.44 3.07 12.43
N ASN A 83 -1.07 3.90 13.40
CA ASN A 83 -0.72 3.47 14.76
C ASN A 83 -1.84 2.72 15.51
N THR A 84 -3.08 2.73 15.00
CA THR A 84 -4.24 2.01 15.55
C THR A 84 -4.47 0.63 14.94
N LEU A 85 -3.89 0.35 13.75
CA LEU A 85 -4.02 -0.94 13.03
C LEU A 85 -2.67 -1.59 12.71
N THR A 86 -1.58 -1.02 13.25
CA THR A 86 -0.20 -1.54 13.29
C THR A 86 -0.13 -3.07 13.46
N PRO A 87 -0.90 -3.72 14.36
CA PRO A 87 -0.79 -5.15 14.58
C PRO A 87 -1.26 -6.02 13.40
N LEU A 88 -2.19 -5.53 12.58
CA LEU A 88 -2.83 -6.34 11.54
C LEU A 88 -2.08 -6.29 10.20
N TRP A 89 -1.43 -5.17 9.89
CA TRP A 89 -0.67 -5.01 8.66
C TRP A 89 0.74 -5.60 8.73
N LEU A 90 1.35 -5.67 9.92
CA LEU A 90 2.70 -6.19 10.09
C LEU A 90 2.83 -7.65 9.61
N PRO A 91 1.94 -8.60 9.97
CA PRO A 91 2.00 -9.97 9.45
C PRO A 91 1.90 -10.03 7.92
N ILE A 92 1.07 -9.17 7.33
CA ILE A 92 0.89 -9.08 5.87
C ILE A 92 2.19 -8.62 5.21
N ALA A 93 2.81 -7.56 5.74
CA ALA A 93 4.08 -7.04 5.26
C ALA A 93 5.18 -8.11 5.35
N VAL A 94 5.27 -8.82 6.47
CA VAL A 94 6.25 -9.89 6.69
C VAL A 94 6.07 -11.02 5.68
N LEU A 95 4.83 -11.52 5.51
CA LEU A 95 4.55 -12.59 4.54
C LEU A 95 4.86 -12.15 3.10
N GLY A 96 4.48 -10.92 2.74
CA GLY A 96 4.79 -10.33 1.45
C GLY A 96 6.30 -10.24 1.20
N TRP A 97 7.07 -9.78 2.18
CA TRP A 97 8.53 -9.70 2.07
C TRP A 97 9.19 -11.07 1.97
N ILE A 98 8.73 -12.06 2.73
CA ILE A 98 9.20 -13.44 2.60
C ILE A 98 8.94 -13.96 1.18
N ALA A 99 7.75 -13.73 0.64
CA ALA A 99 7.43 -14.13 -0.74
C ALA A 99 8.31 -13.40 -1.77
N THR A 100 8.52 -12.10 -1.60
CA THR A 100 9.38 -11.26 -2.45
C THR A 100 10.80 -11.84 -2.49
N VAL A 101 11.45 -12.00 -1.33
CA VAL A 101 12.82 -12.53 -1.24
C VAL A 101 12.94 -13.91 -1.87
N ARG A 102 11.95 -14.79 -1.66
CA ARG A 102 11.93 -16.13 -2.24
C ARG A 102 11.85 -16.09 -3.77
N VAL A 103 10.99 -15.26 -4.33
CA VAL A 103 10.84 -15.15 -5.79
C VAL A 103 12.05 -14.46 -6.43
N THR A 104 12.57 -13.39 -5.81
CA THR A 104 13.79 -12.70 -6.27
C THR A 104 14.99 -13.64 -6.32
N ARG A 105 15.19 -14.46 -5.26
CA ARG A 105 16.27 -15.45 -5.22
C ARG A 105 16.10 -16.55 -6.27
N ALA A 106 14.87 -17.01 -6.51
CA ALA A 106 14.60 -18.01 -7.54
C ALA A 106 14.90 -17.43 -8.94
N TYR A 107 14.38 -16.24 -9.24
CA TYR A 107 14.64 -15.57 -10.52
C TYR A 107 16.14 -15.29 -10.75
N ALA A 108 16.86 -14.79 -9.74
CA ALA A 108 18.30 -14.51 -9.89
C ALA A 108 19.15 -15.78 -10.12
N ARG A 109 18.71 -16.94 -9.62
CA ARG A 109 19.35 -18.24 -9.89
C ARG A 109 19.08 -18.72 -11.31
N ASP A 110 17.84 -18.57 -11.78
CA ASP A 110 17.40 -19.09 -13.08
C ASP A 110 17.91 -18.24 -14.26
N ASN A 111 18.37 -17.00 -14.02
CA ASN A 111 18.82 -16.05 -15.06
C ASN A 111 20.32 -15.69 -14.94
N GLU A 112 21.17 -16.64 -14.55
CA GLU A 112 22.65 -16.58 -14.65
C GLU A 112 23.33 -15.26 -14.23
N GLY A 113 22.86 -14.62 -13.15
CA GLY A 113 23.52 -13.43 -12.60
C GLY A 113 22.89 -12.08 -12.97
N GLU A 114 21.75 -12.05 -13.68
CA GLU A 114 20.93 -10.85 -13.71
C GLU A 114 20.50 -10.47 -12.28
N ASN A 115 20.95 -9.31 -11.83
CA ASN A 115 20.69 -8.85 -10.49
C ASN A 115 19.22 -8.44 -10.41
N ALA A 116 18.39 -9.23 -9.73
CA ALA A 116 16.96 -8.98 -9.54
C ALA A 116 16.66 -8.03 -8.35
N TRP A 117 17.68 -7.77 -7.53
CA TRP A 117 17.61 -6.89 -6.36
C TRP A 117 17.39 -5.39 -6.69
N PRO A 118 17.96 -4.83 -7.79
CA PRO A 118 17.58 -3.52 -8.30
C PRO A 118 16.08 -3.36 -8.57
N LEU A 119 15.37 -4.41 -9.02
CA LEU A 119 13.91 -4.36 -9.21
C LEU A 119 13.19 -4.18 -7.87
N VAL A 120 13.64 -4.90 -6.83
CA VAL A 120 13.10 -4.77 -5.47
C VAL A 120 13.36 -3.36 -4.94
N GLY A 121 14.62 -2.91 -5.00
CA GLY A 121 15.02 -1.58 -4.51
C GLY A 121 14.31 -0.44 -5.23
N GLY A 122 14.25 -0.50 -6.57
CA GLY A 122 13.58 0.51 -7.40
C GLY A 122 12.08 0.55 -7.16
N THR A 123 11.42 -0.61 -7.12
CA THR A 123 9.97 -0.69 -6.84
C THR A 123 9.64 -0.17 -5.44
N TRP A 124 10.46 -0.50 -4.44
CA TRP A 124 10.28 -0.01 -3.07
C TRP A 124 10.43 1.50 -2.97
N ALA A 125 11.50 2.06 -3.56
CA ALA A 125 11.75 3.51 -3.54
C ALA A 125 10.62 4.30 -4.23
N ILE A 126 10.20 3.85 -5.42
CA ILE A 126 9.06 4.44 -6.14
C ILE A 126 7.77 4.30 -5.30
N GLY A 127 7.54 3.12 -4.71
CA GLY A 127 6.35 2.86 -3.90
C GLY A 127 6.23 3.77 -2.69
N VAL A 128 7.32 3.94 -1.94
CA VAL A 128 7.35 4.86 -0.79
C VAL A 128 7.12 6.30 -1.24
N ALA A 129 7.73 6.73 -2.35
CA ALA A 129 7.53 8.08 -2.88
C ALA A 129 6.07 8.34 -3.27
N VAL A 130 5.44 7.41 -4.01
CA VAL A 130 4.03 7.51 -4.43
C VAL A 130 3.10 7.54 -3.23
N LEU A 131 3.30 6.66 -2.24
CA LEU A 131 2.48 6.61 -1.03
C LEU A 131 2.66 7.86 -0.17
N GLY A 132 3.88 8.38 -0.07
CA GLY A 132 4.17 9.65 0.57
C GLY A 132 3.40 10.79 -0.10
N ILE A 133 3.47 10.92 -1.43
CA ILE A 133 2.72 11.93 -2.18
C ILE A 133 1.22 11.79 -1.96
N ALA A 134 0.68 10.57 -1.99
CA ALA A 134 -0.75 10.33 -1.79
C ALA A 134 -1.24 10.79 -0.40
N VAL A 135 -0.44 10.58 0.64
CA VAL A 135 -0.79 10.96 2.03
C VAL A 135 -0.53 12.43 2.30
N PHE A 136 0.62 12.97 1.91
CA PHE A 136 0.94 14.38 2.18
C PHE A 136 0.21 15.33 1.23
N GLY A 137 -0.10 14.88 0.00
CA GLY A 137 -0.92 15.61 -0.96
C GLY A 137 -2.36 15.79 -0.48
N SER A 138 -2.98 14.77 0.12
CA SER A 138 -4.33 14.89 0.67
C SER A 138 -4.37 15.87 1.86
N VAL A 139 -3.33 15.89 2.69
CA VAL A 139 -3.19 16.86 3.79
C VAL A 139 -3.02 18.30 3.28
N ALA A 140 -2.30 18.50 2.18
CA ALA A 140 -2.10 19.82 1.59
C ALA A 140 -3.40 20.39 0.97
N VAL A 141 -4.22 19.55 0.33
CA VAL A 141 -5.52 19.95 -0.24
C VAL A 141 -6.52 20.30 0.86
N GLY A 142 -6.53 19.59 1.99
CA GLY A 142 -7.37 19.95 3.15
C GLY A 142 -7.00 21.27 3.84
N ARG A 143 -5.87 21.90 3.47
CA ARG A 143 -5.39 23.18 4.01
C ARG A 143 -5.49 24.34 3.03
N SER A 144 -5.91 24.13 1.78
CA SER A 144 -6.19 25.27 0.90
C SER A 144 -7.39 26.02 1.48
N PRO A 145 -7.26 27.31 1.83
CA PRO A 145 -8.42 28.10 2.20
C PRO A 145 -9.36 28.04 1.00
N GLU A 146 -10.57 27.51 1.19
CA GLU A 146 -11.66 27.84 0.28
C GLU A 146 -11.62 29.35 0.11
N SER A 147 -11.52 29.78 -1.14
CA SER A 147 -11.48 31.18 -1.55
C SER A 147 -12.48 31.96 -0.71
N GLY A 148 -11.95 32.69 0.28
CA GLY A 148 -12.74 33.56 1.12
C GLY A 148 -13.53 34.46 0.21
N SER A 149 -14.85 34.33 0.26
CA SER A 149 -15.75 35.40 -0.13
C SER A 149 -15.16 36.68 0.44
N GLY A 150 -14.89 37.66 -0.41
CA GLY A 150 -14.33 38.95 -0.04
C GLY A 150 -15.24 39.69 0.95
N GLN A 151 -15.19 39.30 2.22
CA GLN A 151 -15.66 40.12 3.33
C GLN A 151 -14.52 41.07 3.64
N GLY A 152 -14.68 42.27 3.09
CA GLY A 152 -13.75 43.36 3.20
C GLY A 152 -13.35 43.62 4.65
N ILE A 153 -12.05 43.84 4.82
CA ILE A 153 -11.53 44.67 5.90
C ILE A 153 -12.14 46.06 5.67
N ALA A 154 -13.27 46.34 6.34
CA ALA A 154 -13.72 47.70 6.60
C ALA A 154 -13.30 48.03 8.04
N THR A 155 -12.30 48.89 8.13
CA THR A 155 -11.73 49.48 9.34
C THR A 155 -12.78 50.24 10.16
N PRO A 156 -12.63 50.29 11.50
CA PRO A 156 -13.51 51.10 12.34
C PRO A 156 -13.22 52.60 12.12
N ARG A 157 -14.28 53.40 11.97
CA ARG A 157 -14.27 54.84 12.24
C ARG A 157 -15.14 55.12 13.44
#